data_AF-A0A948DMJ5-F1
#
_entry.id   AF-A0A948DMJ5-F1
#
_cell.length_a   1.000
_cell.length_b   1.000
_cell.length_c   1.000
_cell.angle_alpha   90.00
_cell.angle_beta   90.00
_cell.angle_gamma   90.00
#
_symmetry.space_group_name_H-M   'P 1'
#
loop_
_entity.id
_entity.type
_entity.pdbx_description
1 polymer ?
#
loop_
_entity_poly.entity_id
_entity_poly.type
_entity_poly.pdbx_seq_one_letter_code
_entity_poly.pdbx_strand_id
1 'polypeptide(L)'
;LPIFYPLVVQLGYDPIWFGQVITIVTTMGSIMPPIGICCYIVAGMAPDISLATVFRGAFWYIPAYILSIILLMLFPYWTVLVLSDLVK
;
A
#
# COMPACT_ATOMS: atom_id res chain seq x y z
N LEU A 1 -12.73 -3.13 2.47
CA LEU A 1 -12.30 -4.53 2.69
C LEU A 1 -13.41 -5.60 2.62
N PRO A 2 -14.64 -5.44 3.17
CA PRO A 2 -15.60 -6.55 3.24
C PRO A 2 -16.27 -6.95 1.91
N ILE A 3 -16.18 -6.12 0.87
CA ILE A 3 -16.79 -6.39 -0.44
C ILE A 3 -16.06 -7.53 -1.18
N PHE A 4 -14.72 -7.59 -1.04
CA PHE A 4 -13.90 -8.62 -1.69
C PHE A 4 -13.73 -9.88 -0.83
N TYR A 5 -14.03 -9.81 0.47
CA TYR A 5 -13.93 -10.94 1.40
C TYR A 5 -14.69 -12.21 0.92
N PRO A 6 -15.98 -12.14 0.55
CA PRO A 6 -16.69 -13.32 0.07
C PRO A 6 -16.17 -13.82 -1.29
N LEU A 7 -15.51 -12.97 -2.07
CA LEU A 7 -14.97 -13.30 -3.39
C LEU A 7 -13.66 -14.10 -3.27
N VAL A 8 -12.81 -13.72 -2.31
CA VAL A 8 -11.52 -14.35 -2.01
C VAL A 8 -11.72 -15.74 -1.40
N VAL A 9 -12.68 -15.87 -0.49
CA VAL A 9 -13.06 -17.15 0.13
C VAL A 9 -13.65 -18.11 -0.91
N GLN A 10 -14.45 -17.62 -1.86
CA GLN A 10 -14.98 -18.44 -2.96
C GLN A 10 -13.90 -18.90 -3.94
N LEU A 11 -12.84 -18.10 -4.14
CA LEU A 11 -11.70 -18.44 -5.00
C LEU A 11 -10.66 -19.33 -4.29
N GLY A 12 -10.85 -19.67 -3.01
CA GLY A 12 -9.95 -20.53 -2.24
C GLY A 12 -8.65 -19.86 -1.78
N TYR A 13 -8.58 -18.52 -1.84
CA TYR A 13 -7.42 -17.76 -1.37
C TYR A 13 -7.51 -17.47 0.15
N ASP A 14 -6.35 -17.37 0.79
CA ASP A 14 -6.27 -16.99 2.20
C ASP A 14 -6.67 -15.50 2.39
N PRO A 15 -7.69 -15.20 3.22
CA PRO A 15 -8.16 -13.83 3.46
C PRO A 15 -7.10 -12.92 4.08
N ILE A 16 -6.19 -13.46 4.89
CA ILE A 16 -5.13 -12.72 5.57
C ILE A 16 -4.12 -12.23 4.54
N TRP A 17 -3.65 -13.14 3.68
CA TRP A 17 -2.74 -12.80 2.58
C TRP A 17 -3.34 -11.72 1.67
N PHE A 18 -4.61 -11.88 1.32
CA PHE A 18 -5.31 -10.89 0.51
C PHE A 18 -5.45 -9.53 1.21
N GLY A 19 -5.74 -9.53 2.51
CA GLY A 19 -5.79 -8.31 3.32
C GLY A 19 -4.46 -7.56 3.35
N GLN A 20 -3.34 -8.27 3.40
CA GLN A 20 -2.00 -7.69 3.36
C GLN A 20 -1.72 -7.01 2.02
N VAL A 21 -1.99 -7.71 0.91
CA VAL A 21 -1.82 -7.18 -0.44
C VAL A 21 -2.66 -5.91 -0.63
N ILE A 22 -3.94 -5.94 -0.23
CA ILE A 22 -4.82 -4.76 -0.33
C ILE A 22 -4.32 -3.61 0.54
N THR A 23 -3.86 -3.88 1.76
CA THR A 23 -3.36 -2.83 2.66
C THR A 23 -2.24 -2.05 1.99
N ILE A 24 -1.26 -2.75 1.42
CA ILE A 24 -0.12 -2.10 0.78
C ILE A 24 -0.51 -1.37 -0.50
N VAL A 25 -1.37 -1.98 -1.33
CA VAL A 25 -1.89 -1.31 -2.54
C VAL A 25 -2.66 -0.04 -2.18
N THR A 26 -3.43 -0.05 -1.09
CA THR A 26 -4.18 1.12 -0.61
C THR A 26 -3.25 2.20 -0.08
N THR A 27 -2.24 1.82 0.72
CA THR A 27 -1.22 2.76 1.19
C THR A 27 -0.42 3.37 0.03
N MET A 28 -0.03 2.56 -0.95
CA MET A 28 0.65 3.02 -2.16
C MET A 28 -0.22 4.01 -2.95
N GLY A 29 -1.53 3.74 -3.10
CA GLY A 29 -2.48 4.64 -3.75
C GLY A 29 -2.70 5.97 -3.00
N SER A 30 -2.42 6.00 -1.71
CA SER A 30 -2.52 7.20 -0.88
C SER A 30 -1.34 8.17 -1.11
N ILE A 31 -0.19 7.64 -1.54
CA ILE A 31 1.07 8.38 -1.70
C ILE A 31 1.33 8.71 -3.18
N MET A 32 1.05 7.77 -4.10
CA MET A 32 1.35 7.94 -5.53
C MET A 32 0.30 8.83 -6.25
N PRO A 33 0.69 9.71 -7.19
CA PRO A 33 -0.25 10.44 -8.06
C PRO A 33 -1.06 9.42 -8.88
N PRO A 34 -2.41 9.39 -8.80
CA PRO A 34 -3.32 10.48 -9.20
C PRO A 34 -4.25 11.03 -8.09
N ILE A 35 -4.33 10.35 -6.93
CA ILE A 35 -5.12 10.79 -5.77
C ILE A 35 -4.19 11.43 -4.73
N GLY A 36 -3.03 10.81 -4.46
CA GLY A 36 -1.87 11.40 -3.79
C GLY A 36 -2.19 12.30 -2.59
N ILE A 37 -3.17 11.93 -1.77
CA ILE A 37 -3.75 12.81 -0.73
C ILE A 37 -2.65 13.34 0.19
N CYS A 38 -1.68 12.50 0.55
CA CYS A 38 -0.53 12.91 1.34
C CYS A 38 0.30 14.00 0.64
N CYS A 39 0.51 13.90 -0.67
CA CYS A 39 1.22 14.91 -1.45
C CYS A 39 0.44 16.22 -1.56
N TYR A 40 -0.90 16.15 -1.67
CA TYR A 40 -1.77 17.34 -1.68
C TYR A 40 -1.79 18.05 -0.33
N ILE A 41 -1.82 17.32 0.78
CA ILE A 41 -1.76 17.90 2.13
C ILE A 41 -0.43 18.63 2.33
N VAL A 42 0.69 18.00 1.94
CA VAL A 42 2.03 18.61 2.06
C VAL A 42 2.14 19.87 1.19
N ALA A 43 1.62 19.84 -0.03
CA ALA A 43 1.57 21.03 -0.90
C ALA A 43 0.67 22.13 -0.32
N GLY A 44 -0.42 21.77 0.39
CA GLY A 44 -1.27 22.74 1.08
C GLY A 44 -0.63 23.37 2.32
N MET A 45 0.27 22.65 3.00
CA MET A 45 1.03 23.17 4.14
C MET A 45 2.24 24.01 3.74
N ALA A 46 2.78 23.79 2.53
CA ALA A 46 3.96 24.47 2.03
C ALA A 46 3.68 25.09 0.64
N PRO A 47 3.08 26.29 0.59
CA PRO A 47 2.67 26.93 -0.67
C PRO A 47 3.84 27.34 -1.58
N ASP A 48 5.06 27.43 -1.04
CA ASP A 48 6.26 27.79 -1.78
C ASP A 48 6.78 26.64 -2.68
N ILE A 49 6.28 25.42 -2.47
CA ILE A 49 6.73 24.22 -3.17
C ILE A 49 5.68 23.80 -4.20
N SER A 50 6.08 23.70 -5.47
CA SER A 50 5.16 23.25 -6.52
C SER A 50 4.77 21.78 -6.31
N LEU A 51 3.50 21.47 -6.59
CA LEU A 51 2.95 20.10 -6.57
C LEU A 51 3.79 19.11 -7.40
N ALA A 52 4.37 19.58 -8.51
CA ALA A 52 5.28 18.81 -9.35
C ALA A 52 6.55 18.36 -8.60
N THR A 53 7.09 19.19 -7.71
CA THR A 53 8.26 18.87 -6.89
C THR A 53 7.93 17.82 -5.84
N VAL A 54 6.75 17.94 -5.20
CA VAL A 54 6.26 16.95 -4.22
C VAL A 54 6.02 15.60 -4.90
N PHE A 55 5.40 15.58 -6.08
CA PHE A 55 5.19 14.35 -6.84
C PHE A 55 6.50 13.72 -7.31
N ARG A 56 7.49 14.53 -7.68
CA ARG A 56 8.83 14.02 -8.03
C ARG A 56 9.52 13.38 -6.81
N GLY A 57 9.29 13.91 -5.60
CA GLY A 57 9.72 13.26 -4.36
C GLY A 57 8.98 11.95 -4.09
N ALA A 58 7.66 11.93 -4.28
CA ALA A 58 6.85 10.73 -4.10
C ALA A 58 7.21 9.61 -5.10
N PHE A 59 7.69 9.96 -6.30
CA PHE A 59 8.13 8.98 -7.29
C PHE A 59 9.30 8.11 -6.80
N TRP A 60 10.15 8.64 -5.90
CA TRP A 60 11.24 7.87 -5.29
C TRP A 60 10.77 6.77 -4.33
N TYR A 61 9.52 6.83 -3.87
CA TYR A 61 8.95 5.78 -3.01
C TYR A 61 8.50 4.54 -3.79
N ILE A 62 8.27 4.65 -5.10
CA ILE A 62 7.84 3.54 -5.96
C ILE A 62 8.75 2.30 -5.83
N PRO A 63 10.08 2.40 -5.95
CA PRO A 63 10.96 1.23 -5.78
C PRO A 63 10.86 0.59 -4.39
N ALA A 64 10.64 1.37 -3.32
CA ALA A 64 10.47 0.82 -1.98
C ALA A 64 9.15 0.03 -1.84
N TYR A 65 8.07 0.50 -2.47
CA TYR A 65 6.80 -0.24 -2.53
C TYR A 65 6.92 -1.51 -3.35
N ILE A 66 7.59 -1.45 -4.51
CA ILE A 66 7.84 -2.63 -5.35
C ILE A 66 8.64 -3.67 -4.58
N LEU A 67 9.71 -3.25 -3.89
CA LEU A 67 10.51 -4.16 -3.06
C LEU A 67 9.68 -4.81 -1.94
N SER A 68 8.83 -4.02 -1.28
CA SER A 68 7.94 -4.50 -0.22
C SER A 68 6.95 -5.55 -0.73
N ILE A 69 6.36 -5.31 -1.91
CA ILE A 69 5.44 -6.25 -2.58
C ILE A 69 6.16 -7.53 -3.00
N ILE A 70 7.37 -7.41 -3.56
CA ILE A 70 8.18 -8.58 -3.96
C ILE A 70 8.54 -9.43 -2.75
N LEU A 71 8.96 -8.81 -1.64
CA LEU A 71 9.25 -9.52 -0.39
C LEU A 71 8.03 -10.28 0.14
N LEU A 72 6.84 -9.67 0.07
CA LEU A 72 5.59 -10.33 0.45
C LEU A 72 5.21 -11.49 -0.46
N MET A 73 5.46 -11.37 -1.77
CA MET A 73 5.21 -12.46 -2.71
C MET A 73 6.20 -13.61 -2.55
N LEU A 74 7.45 -13.34 -2.17
CA LEU A 74 8.48 -14.37 -1.98
C LEU A 74 8.35 -15.10 -0.63
N PHE A 75 7.83 -14.44 0.41
CA PHE A 75 7.71 -15.00 1.75
C PHE A 75 6.28 -14.96 2.32
N PRO A 76 5.26 -15.48 1.59
CA PRO A 76 3.86 -15.40 2.02
C PRO A 76 3.62 -16.08 3.38
N TYR A 77 4.34 -17.16 3.68
CA TYR A 77 4.21 -17.91 4.93
C TYR A 77 4.71 -17.10 6.15
N TRP A 78 5.85 -16.43 6.04
CA TRP A 78 6.40 -15.62 7.12
C TRP A 78 5.59 -14.34 7.34
N THR A 79 5.08 -13.74 6.28
CA THR A 79 4.27 -12.53 6.39
C THR A 79 2.89 -12.82 6.99
N VAL A 80 2.26 -13.96 6.66
CA VAL A 80 1.00 -14.35 7.31
C VAL A 80 1.20 -14.67 8.79
N LEU A 81 2.34 -15.26 9.18
CA LEU A 81 2.58 -15.62 10.58
C LEU A 81 3.01 -14.44 11.45
N VAL A 82 4.00 -13.65 10.99
CA VAL A 82 4.59 -12.54 11.77
C VAL A 82 3.68 -11.31 11.80
N LEU A 83 3.05 -10.96 10.67
CA LEU A 83 2.25 -9.74 10.59
C LEU A 83 0.84 -9.93 11.17
N SER A 84 0.29 -11.14 11.12
CA SER A 84 -1.03 -11.45 11.70
C SER A 84 -0.99 -11.47 13.23
N ASP A 85 0.12 -11.90 13.83
CA ASP A 85 0.31 -11.84 15.29
C ASP A 85 0.50 -10.41 15.82
N LEU A 86 0.94 -9.46 14.99
CA LEU A 86 1.04 -8.05 15.39
C LEU A 86 -0.30 -7.30 15.36
N VAL A 87 -1.33 -7.87 14.73
CA VAL A 87 -2.67 -7.25 14.58
C VAL A 87 -3.69 -7.85 15.58
N LYS A 88 -3.35 -8.94 16.25
CA LYS A 88 -4.11 -9.49 17.39
C LYS A 88 -3.77 -8.78 18.69
#